data_AF-A0A5K1D9C8-F1
#
_entry.id   AF-A0A5K1D9C8-F1
#
_cell.length_a   1.000
_cell.length_b   1.000
_cell.length_c   1.000
_cell.angle_alpha   90.00
_cell.angle_beta   90.00
_cell.angle_gamma   90.00
#
_symmetry.space_group_name_H-M   'P 1'
#
loop_
_entity.id
_entity.type
_entity.pdbx_description
1 polymer ?
#
loop_
_entity_poly.entity_id
_entity_poly.type
_entity_poly.pdbx_seq_one_letter_code
_entity_poly.pdbx_strand_id
1 'polypeptide(L)'
;DLPESQRADAVSSLVYEANARIRDPVYGCAGAIFQLQKQLRELQSQLAMAQAEILNMQTQQANMVALLCKEMAQPLQPISPPSDSFTGNDYDLQLQQGYGGFFDDANIGVLLEPLWT
;
A
#
# COMPACT_ATOMS: atom_id res chain seq x y z
N ASP A 1 23.27 -5.88 41.90
CA ASP A 1 22.18 -6.74 42.38
C ASP A 1 20.83 -6.20 41.94
N LEU A 2 19.89 -7.11 41.63
CA LEU A 2 18.52 -6.76 41.27
C LEU A 2 17.65 -6.56 42.54
N PRO A 3 16.63 -5.68 42.49
CA PRO A 3 15.61 -5.59 43.53
C PRO A 3 14.97 -6.96 43.79
N GLU A 4 14.61 -7.25 45.05
CA GLU A 4 14.00 -8.54 45.43
C GLU A 4 12.77 -8.91 44.61
N SER A 5 11.95 -7.93 44.25
CA SER A 5 10.78 -8.12 43.40
C SER A 5 11.09 -8.63 41.98
N GLN A 6 12.30 -8.36 41.45
CA GLN A 6 12.69 -8.74 40.09
C GLN A 6 13.52 -10.03 40.06
N ARG A 7 14.00 -10.52 41.20
CA ARG A 7 14.89 -11.69 41.24
C ARG A 7 14.21 -12.96 40.75
N ALA A 8 12.94 -13.17 41.10
CA ALA A 8 12.18 -14.34 40.65
C ALA A 8 12.00 -14.39 39.13
N ASP A 9 11.72 -13.23 38.51
CA ASP A 9 11.57 -13.10 37.07
C ASP A 9 12.90 -13.28 36.33
N ALA A 10 13.97 -12.71 36.87
CA ALA A 10 15.32 -12.90 36.34
C ALA A 10 15.75 -14.38 36.38
N VAL A 11 15.48 -15.09 37.48
CA VAL A 11 15.75 -16.54 37.57
C VAL A 11 14.93 -17.31 36.54
N SER A 12 13.65 -16.97 36.37
CA SER A 12 12.79 -17.60 35.37
C SER A 12 13.33 -17.42 33.96
N SER A 13 13.81 -16.21 33.64
CA SER A 13 14.46 -15.89 32.36
C SER A 13 15.75 -16.71 32.14
N LEU A 14 16.62 -16.79 33.16
CA LEU A 14 17.85 -17.60 33.09
C LEU A 14 17.57 -19.08 32.87
N VAL A 15 16.55 -19.63 33.57
CA VAL A 15 16.13 -21.02 33.40
C VAL A 15 15.60 -21.25 31.98
N TYR A 16 14.81 -20.31 31.44
CA TYR A 16 14.33 -20.40 30.06
C TYR A 16 15.50 -20.40 29.06
N GLU A 17 16.45 -19.48 29.19
CA GLU A 17 17.62 -19.38 28.30
C GLU A 17 18.50 -20.64 28.36
N ALA A 18 18.77 -21.15 29.55
CA ALA A 18 19.53 -22.38 29.74
C ALA A 18 18.83 -23.57 29.07
N ASN A 19 17.52 -23.72 29.28
CA ASN A 19 16.73 -24.75 28.62
C ASN A 19 16.70 -24.61 27.10
N ALA A 20 16.69 -23.38 26.59
CA ALA A 20 16.77 -23.13 25.16
C ALA A 20 18.11 -23.58 24.59
N ARG A 21 19.24 -23.31 25.26
CA ARG A 21 20.58 -23.77 24.87
C ARG A 21 20.73 -25.29 24.94
N ILE A 22 20.05 -25.97 25.86
CA ILE A 22 20.04 -27.44 25.91
C ILE A 22 19.37 -28.02 24.66
N ARG A 23 18.26 -27.42 24.20
CA ARG A 23 17.54 -27.87 23.01
C ARG A 23 18.23 -27.47 21.70
N ASP A 24 18.82 -26.29 21.67
CA ASP A 24 19.55 -25.73 20.54
C ASP A 24 20.88 -25.14 21.03
N PRO A 25 21.97 -25.93 20.99
CA PRO A 25 23.28 -25.51 21.49
C PRO A 25 23.91 -24.35 20.72
N VAL A 26 23.48 -24.11 19.49
CA VAL A 26 24.07 -23.07 18.62
C VAL A 26 23.32 -21.76 18.80
N TYR A 27 21.99 -21.78 18.67
CA TYR A 27 21.19 -20.55 18.64
C TYR A 27 20.34 -20.33 19.89
N GLY A 28 20.05 -21.36 20.70
CA GLY A 28 19.28 -21.24 21.93
C GLY A 28 18.00 -20.38 21.80
N CYS A 29 17.86 -19.37 22.65
CA CYS A 29 16.73 -18.42 22.58
C CYS A 29 16.80 -17.48 21.37
N ALA A 30 17.99 -17.19 20.82
CA ALA A 30 18.16 -16.36 19.63
C ALA A 30 17.51 -17.00 18.39
N GLY A 31 17.49 -18.34 18.32
CA GLY A 31 16.74 -19.08 17.29
C GLY A 31 15.23 -18.79 17.36
N ALA A 32 14.66 -18.77 18.56
CA ALA A 32 13.24 -18.43 18.75
C ALA A 32 12.95 -16.97 18.36
N ILE A 33 13.83 -16.03 18.75
CA ILE A 33 13.73 -14.61 18.37
C ILE A 33 13.74 -14.47 16.85
N PHE A 34 14.69 -15.12 16.17
CA PHE A 34 14.80 -15.08 14.71
C PHE A 34 13.53 -15.58 14.02
N GLN A 35 12.96 -16.69 14.49
CA GLN A 35 11.74 -17.24 13.92
C GLN A 35 10.54 -16.31 14.10
N LEU A 36 10.41 -15.68 15.27
CA LEU A 36 9.38 -14.66 15.50
C LEU A 36 9.57 -13.44 14.59
N GLN A 37 10.81 -12.96 14.42
CA GLN A 37 11.11 -11.87 13.49
C GLN A 37 10.80 -12.25 12.04
N LYS A 38 11.05 -13.51 11.63
CA LYS A 38 10.69 -14.00 10.31
C LYS A 38 9.17 -14.02 10.12
N GLN A 39 8.42 -14.53 11.09
CA GLN A 39 6.95 -14.53 11.05
C GLN A 39 6.40 -13.11 10.98
N LEU A 40 6.92 -12.19 11.79
CA LEU A 40 6.51 -10.79 11.78
C LEU A 40 6.71 -10.15 10.39
N ARG A 41 7.87 -10.39 9.75
CA ARG A 41 8.13 -9.89 8.38
C ARG A 41 7.18 -10.49 7.35
N GLU A 42 6.87 -11.77 7.46
CA GLU A 42 5.92 -12.43 6.57
C GLU A 42 4.52 -11.81 6.69
N LEU A 43 4.03 -11.62 7.93
CA LEU A 43 2.75 -10.97 8.18
C LEU A 43 2.73 -9.53 7.66
N GLN A 44 3.82 -8.77 7.85
CA GLN A 44 3.94 -7.42 7.31
C GLN A 44 3.91 -7.40 5.78
N SER A 45 4.56 -8.36 5.11
CA SER A 45 4.50 -8.51 3.66
C SER A 45 3.08 -8.79 3.18
N GLN A 46 2.36 -9.70 3.84
CA GLN A 46 0.98 -10.02 3.50
C GLN A 46 0.06 -8.82 3.67
N LEU A 47 0.24 -8.05 4.75
CA LEU A 47 -0.50 -6.81 4.97
C LEU A 47 -0.24 -5.79 3.85
N ALA A 48 1.03 -5.57 3.49
CA ALA A 48 1.40 -4.65 2.42
C ALA A 48 0.81 -5.07 1.07
N MET A 49 0.80 -6.38 0.77
CA MET A 49 0.17 -6.92 -0.45
C MET A 49 -1.34 -6.66 -0.48
N ALA A 50 -2.04 -6.97 0.61
CA ALA A 50 -3.48 -6.74 0.70
C ALA A 50 -3.84 -5.24 0.57
N GLN A 51 -3.05 -4.36 1.17
CA GLN A 51 -3.21 -2.91 1.04
C GLN A 51 -3.01 -2.44 -0.41
N ALA A 52 -1.97 -2.94 -1.08
CA ALA A 52 -1.71 -2.62 -2.48
C ALA A 52 -2.84 -3.10 -3.40
N GLU A 53 -3.41 -4.28 -3.12
CA GLU A 53 -4.55 -4.82 -3.88
C GLU A 53 -5.79 -3.93 -3.75
N ILE A 54 -6.13 -3.49 -2.53
CA ILE A 54 -7.24 -2.57 -2.29
C ILE A 54 -7.07 -1.27 -3.08
N LEU A 55 -5.88 -0.66 -3.02
CA LEU A 55 -5.59 0.58 -3.75
C LEU A 55 -5.67 0.38 -5.27
N ASN A 56 -5.20 -0.76 -5.77
CA ASN A 56 -5.30 -1.11 -7.18
C ASN A 56 -6.77 -1.22 -7.63
N MET A 57 -7.61 -1.91 -6.86
CA MET A 57 -9.05 -2.02 -7.15
C MET A 57 -9.74 -0.66 -7.14
N GLN A 58 -9.45 0.21 -6.16
CA GLN A 58 -9.99 1.57 -6.08
C GLN A 58 -9.56 2.41 -7.28
N THR A 59 -8.29 2.33 -7.69
CA THR A 59 -7.76 3.04 -8.86
C THR A 59 -8.46 2.56 -10.15
N GLN A 60 -8.64 1.25 -10.31
CA GLN A 60 -9.37 0.69 -11.45
C GLN A 60 -10.83 1.16 -11.48
N GLN A 61 -11.50 1.18 -10.33
CA GLN A 61 -12.87 1.70 -10.21
C GLN A 61 -12.94 3.18 -10.61
N ALA A 62 -12.04 4.01 -10.08
CA ALA A 62 -11.97 5.44 -10.42
C ALA A 62 -11.73 5.66 -11.92
N ASN A 63 -10.83 4.87 -12.53
CA ASN A 63 -10.58 4.92 -13.97
C ASN A 63 -11.82 4.56 -14.80
N MET A 64 -12.57 3.51 -14.41
CA MET A 64 -13.82 3.16 -15.10
C MET A 64 -14.86 4.27 -14.99
N VAL A 65 -15.03 4.87 -13.81
CA VAL A 65 -15.96 5.99 -13.61
C VAL A 65 -15.55 7.19 -14.45
N ALA A 66 -14.27 7.52 -14.51
CA ALA A 66 -13.76 8.61 -15.34
C ALA A 66 -14.05 8.40 -16.83
N LEU A 67 -13.88 7.16 -17.34
CA LEU A 67 -14.22 6.81 -18.72
C LEU A 67 -15.73 6.96 -18.99
N LEU A 68 -16.59 6.47 -18.09
CA LEU A 68 -18.04 6.62 -18.23
C LEU A 68 -18.46 8.08 -18.22
N CYS A 69 -17.93 8.89 -17.30
CA CYS A 69 -18.20 10.33 -17.24
C CYS A 69 -17.76 11.05 -18.53
N LYS A 70 -16.66 10.60 -19.15
CA LYS A 70 -16.19 11.15 -20.43
C LYS A 70 -17.12 10.80 -21.60
N GLU A 71 -17.71 9.60 -21.61
CA GLU A 71 -18.72 9.18 -22.60
C GLU A 71 -19.99 10.05 -22.48
N MET A 72 -20.47 10.27 -21.24
CA MET A 72 -21.67 11.06 -20.96
C MET A 72 -21.49 12.57 -21.26
N ALA A 73 -20.25 13.04 -21.29
CA ALA A 73 -19.90 14.42 -21.65
C ALA A 73 -19.62 14.62 -23.15
N GLN A 74 -19.78 13.59 -24.00
CA GLN A 74 -19.78 13.80 -25.45
C GLN A 74 -21.04 14.61 -25.83
N PRO A 75 -20.89 15.82 -26.39
CA PRO A 75 -22.03 16.54 -26.91
C PRO A 75 -22.64 15.69 -28.04
N LEU A 76 -23.95 15.46 -27.97
CA LEU A 76 -24.76 15.08 -29.15
C LEU A 76 -24.33 16.02 -30.29
N GLN A 77 -23.59 15.50 -31.27
CA GLN A 77 -23.28 16.30 -32.44
C GLN A 77 -24.62 16.71 -33.07
N PRO A 78 -24.86 18.01 -33.32
CA PRO A 78 -25.99 18.40 -34.14
C PRO A 78 -25.80 17.73 -35.49
N ILE A 79 -26.77 16.93 -35.92
CA ILE A 79 -26.81 16.40 -37.29
C ILE A 79 -26.87 17.60 -38.22
N SER A 80 -25.73 17.98 -38.81
CA SER A 80 -25.68 18.94 -39.91
C SER A 80 -26.08 18.21 -41.21
N PRO A 81 -26.93 18.82 -42.05
CA PRO A 81 -27.25 18.24 -43.36
C PRO A 81 -25.99 18.22 -44.24
N PRO A 82 -25.87 17.24 -45.16
CA PRO A 82 -24.66 17.09 -45.97
C PRO A 82 -24.53 18.28 -46.92
N SER A 83 -23.40 18.97 -46.84
CA SER A 83 -22.96 19.91 -47.86
C SER A 83 -21.65 19.37 -48.43
N ASP A 84 -21.70 18.97 -49.71
CA ASP A 84 -20.54 18.55 -50.49
C ASP A 84 -19.47 19.66 -50.51
N SER A 85 -18.22 19.32 -50.20
CA SER A 85 -17.05 19.53 -51.08
C SER A 85 -15.71 19.45 -50.35
N PHE A 86 -14.93 18.42 -50.71
CA PHE A 86 -13.50 18.43 -51.07
C PHE A 86 -12.53 19.43 -50.41
N THR A 87 -11.64 18.94 -49.53
CA THR A 87 -10.15 18.96 -49.61
C THR A 87 -9.49 19.08 -48.22
N GLY A 88 -8.35 18.39 -48.08
CA GLY A 88 -7.21 18.96 -47.35
C GLY A 88 -6.92 18.35 -45.98
N ASN A 89 -5.84 17.56 -45.93
CA ASN A 89 -5.18 17.06 -44.73
C ASN A 89 -4.77 18.21 -43.79
N ASP A 90 -4.70 17.97 -42.49
CA ASP A 90 -3.44 17.82 -41.71
C ASP A 90 -3.76 17.85 -40.20
N TYR A 91 -3.10 16.98 -39.44
CA TYR A 91 -3.34 16.73 -38.03
C TYR A 91 -2.34 17.56 -37.22
N ASP A 92 -2.82 18.60 -36.54
CA ASP A 92 -2.03 19.25 -35.49
C ASP A 92 -2.50 18.81 -34.10
N LEU A 93 -1.51 18.42 -33.32
CA LEU A 93 -1.59 17.78 -32.02
C LEU A 93 -1.41 18.87 -30.97
N GLN A 94 -2.44 19.23 -30.21
CA GLN A 94 -2.25 20.10 -29.05
C GLN A 94 -2.91 19.54 -27.79
N LEU A 95 -2.08 18.84 -27.02
CA LEU A 95 -2.17 18.80 -25.57
C LEU A 95 -2.47 20.21 -25.06
N GLN A 96 -3.56 20.38 -24.33
CA GLN A 96 -3.62 21.45 -23.35
C GLN A 96 -4.25 20.92 -22.06
N GLN A 97 -3.35 20.75 -21.11
CA GLN A 97 -3.60 20.56 -19.69
C GLN A 97 -4.51 21.68 -19.18
N GLY A 98 -5.54 21.31 -18.41
CA GLY A 98 -6.44 22.24 -17.74
C GLY A 98 -6.90 21.65 -16.43
N TYR A 99 -6.28 22.10 -15.34
CA TYR A 99 -6.64 21.82 -13.95
C TYR A 99 -8.07 22.24 -13.63
N GLY A 100 -8.75 21.49 -12.76
CA GLY A 100 -10.00 21.87 -12.13
C GLY A 100 -10.55 20.72 -11.29
N GLY A 101 -10.27 20.75 -9.99
CA GLY A 101 -10.40 19.61 -9.09
C GLY A 101 -11.82 19.25 -8.66
N PHE A 102 -11.92 18.14 -7.95
CA PHE A 102 -12.70 17.97 -6.73
C PHE A 102 -12.49 16.52 -6.26
N PHE A 103 -11.63 16.32 -5.26
CA PHE A 103 -11.83 15.43 -4.12
C PHE A 103 -10.62 15.65 -3.20
N ASP A 104 -10.82 16.54 -2.23
CA ASP A 104 -10.08 16.46 -0.98
C ASP A 104 -10.41 15.10 -0.37
N ASP A 105 -9.44 14.19 -0.39
CA ASP A 105 -9.25 13.28 0.73
C ASP A 105 -7.79 13.41 1.15
N ALA A 106 -7.61 14.38 2.05
CA ALA A 106 -6.37 14.55 2.75
C ALA A 106 -6.01 13.24 3.46
N ASN A 107 -4.76 12.82 3.29
CA ASN A 107 -3.98 12.28 4.40
C ASN A 107 -4.16 10.79 4.78
N ILE A 108 -4.08 9.86 3.81
CA ILE A 108 -3.83 8.43 4.12
C ILE A 108 -2.54 7.90 3.46
N GLY A 109 -1.63 8.80 3.09
CA GLY A 109 -0.39 8.44 2.38
C GLY A 109 0.92 8.76 3.09
N VAL A 110 0.91 9.51 4.21
CA VAL A 110 2.14 10.12 4.76
C VAL A 110 2.42 9.76 6.23
N LEU A 111 1.63 8.91 6.88
CA LEU A 111 1.85 8.55 8.30
C LEU A 111 1.99 7.04 8.53
N LEU A 112 2.76 6.36 7.67
CA LEU A 112 3.45 5.14 8.11
C LEU A 112 4.94 5.44 8.24
N GLU A 113 5.24 6.33 9.18
CA GLU A 113 6.56 6.37 9.76
C GLU A 113 6.73 5.06 10.55
N PRO A 114 7.82 4.29 10.35
CA PRO A 114 8.03 3.05 11.08
C PRO A 114 8.05 3.35 12.57
N LEU A 115 7.08 2.80 13.31
CA LEU A 115 6.89 3.05 14.74
C LEU A 115 7.95 2.33 15.60
N TRP A 116 9.23 2.60 15.36
CA TRP A 116 10.35 2.08 16.15
C TRP A 116 11.55 3.03 16.17
N THR A 117 11.33 4.33 16.42
CA THR A 117 12.40 5.19 16.98
C THR A 117 12.27 5.23 18.49
#